data_AF-A0A0S8D8Y6-F1
#
_entry.id   AF-A0A0S8D8Y6-F1
#
_cell.length_a   1.000
_cell.length_b   1.000
_cell.length_c   1.000
_cell.angle_alpha   90.00
_cell.angle_beta   90.00
_cell.angle_gamma   90.00
#
_symmetry.space_group_name_H-M   'P 1'
#
loop_
_entity.id
_entity.type
_entity.pdbx_description
1 polymer ?
#
loop_
_entity_poly.entity_id
_entity_poly.type
_entity_poly.pdbx_seq_one_letter_code
_entity_poly.pdbx_strand_id
1 'polypeptide(L)'
;MDEKFLNLKENILNNIYILKINYNNLVENGMMDPNSNLYNKIDYLIDELDAADTFEALSEIINTGKNIESQLESFFILKGQSTISLTWPII
;
A
#
# COMPACT_ATOMS: atom_id res chain seq x y z
N MET A 1 -15.22 8.71 -17.34
CA MET A 1 -14.73 7.76 -16.33
C MET A 1 -15.86 7.52 -15.35
N ASP A 2 -16.14 6.26 -15.01
CA ASP A 2 -17.26 5.88 -14.13
C ASP A 2 -17.01 6.40 -12.70
N GLU A 3 -18.03 6.94 -12.04
CA GLU A 3 -17.97 7.40 -10.65
C GLU A 3 -17.51 6.28 -9.71
N LYS A 4 -17.93 5.03 -9.99
CA LYS A 4 -17.46 3.84 -9.26
C LYS A 4 -15.95 3.66 -9.38
N PHE A 5 -15.38 3.89 -10.57
CA PHE A 5 -13.95 3.74 -10.80
C PHE A 5 -13.15 4.79 -10.04
N LEU A 6 -13.61 6.04 -10.06
CA LEU A 6 -12.97 7.13 -9.31
C LEU A 6 -12.99 6.88 -7.80
N ASN A 7 -14.13 6.45 -7.25
CA ASN A 7 -14.25 6.10 -5.83
C ASN A 7 -13.32 4.94 -5.43
N LEU A 8 -13.12 3.96 -6.32
CA LEU A 8 -12.16 2.89 -6.10
C LEU A 8 -10.72 3.43 -6.09
N LYS A 9 -10.34 4.29 -7.04
CA LYS A 9 -9.01 4.91 -7.04
C LYS A 9 -8.75 5.68 -5.74
N GLU A 10 -9.72 6.45 -5.27
CA GLU A 10 -9.58 7.19 -4.01
C GLU A 10 -9.38 6.26 -2.80
N ASN A 11 -10.15 5.18 -2.71
CA ASN A 11 -9.99 4.19 -1.63
C ASN A 11 -8.63 3.48 -1.68
N ILE A 12 -8.17 3.10 -2.87
CA ILE A 12 -6.84 2.48 -3.06
C ILE A 12 -5.75 3.48 -2.68
N LEU A 13 -5.87 4.74 -3.10
CA LEU A 13 -4.91 5.80 -2.77
C LEU A 13 -4.80 6.02 -1.25
N ASN A 14 -5.94 6.06 -0.55
CA ASN A 14 -5.98 6.16 0.90
C ASN A 14 -5.23 5.00 1.57
N ASN A 15 -5.42 3.77 1.09
CA ASN A 15 -4.68 2.61 1.60
C ASN A 15 -3.18 2.73 1.34
N ILE A 16 -2.75 3.18 0.15
CA ILE A 16 -1.33 3.40 -0.16
C ILE A 16 -0.72 4.47 0.77
N TYR A 17 -1.45 5.54 1.08
CA TYR A 17 -0.98 6.53 2.06
C TYR A 17 -0.83 5.94 3.46
N ILE A 18 -1.73 5.05 3.89
CA ILE A 18 -1.59 4.36 5.17
C ILE A 18 -0.36 3.43 5.14
N LEU A 19 -0.09 2.72 4.04
CA LEU A 19 1.15 1.94 3.89
C LEU A 19 2.39 2.84 4.07
N LYS A 20 2.39 4.03 3.48
CA LYS A 20 3.49 4.99 3.60
C LYS A 20 3.70 5.45 5.05
N ILE A 21 2.61 5.74 5.77
CA ILE A 21 2.64 6.08 7.20
C ILE A 21 3.20 4.91 8.01
N ASN A 22 2.70 3.70 7.78
CA ASN A 22 3.15 2.49 8.48
C ASN A 22 4.63 2.19 8.22
N TYR A 23 5.09 2.36 6.99
CA TYR A 23 6.50 2.26 6.62
C TYR A 23 7.36 3.25 7.42
N ASN A 24 6.98 4.53 7.43
CA ASN A 24 7.72 5.56 8.14
C ASN A 24 7.80 5.25 9.65
N ASN A 25 6.69 4.83 10.26
CA ASN A 25 6.68 4.38 11.66
C ASN A 25 7.67 3.23 11.88
N LEU A 26 7.71 2.23 11.00
CA LEU A 26 8.65 1.11 11.14
C LEU A 26 10.10 1.54 10.98
N VAL A 27 10.41 2.45 10.04
CA VAL A 27 11.75 3.02 9.88
C VAL A 27 12.17 3.78 11.14
N GLU A 28 11.29 4.60 11.72
CA GLU A 28 11.52 5.27 13.01
C GLU A 28 11.76 4.27 14.16
N ASN A 29 11.15 3.09 14.08
CA ASN A 29 11.34 1.97 15.04
C ASN A 29 12.52 1.03 14.68
N GLY A 30 13.38 1.45 13.75
CA GLY A 30 14.63 0.77 13.40
C GLY A 30 14.48 -0.36 12.39
N MET A 31 13.42 -0.37 11.58
CA MET A 31 13.36 -1.21 10.38
C MET A 31 14.41 -0.75 9.37
N MET A 32 15.20 -1.68 8.85
CA MET A 32 16.11 -1.42 7.74
C MET A 32 15.41 -1.76 6.44
N ASP A 33 15.42 -0.83 5.50
CA ASP A 33 14.97 -1.02 4.12
C ASP A 33 16.14 -0.71 3.17
N PRO A 34 17.02 -1.70 2.91
CA PRO A 34 18.19 -1.50 2.07
C PRO A 34 17.79 -0.97 0.69
N ASN A 35 18.45 0.11 0.25
CA ASN A 35 18.17 0.81 -1.00
C ASN A 35 16.75 1.40 -1.10
N SER A 36 16.06 1.61 0.03
CA SER A 36 14.70 2.16 0.06
C SER A 36 13.73 1.37 -0.83
N ASN A 37 13.90 0.05 -0.92
CA ASN A 37 13.17 -0.80 -1.85
C ASN A 37 11.66 -0.77 -1.57
N LEU A 38 11.27 -0.91 -0.29
CA LEU A 38 9.86 -0.89 0.07
C LEU A 38 9.26 0.50 -0.08
N TYR A 39 10.02 1.54 0.30
CA TYR A 39 9.60 2.94 0.08
C TYR A 39 9.34 3.22 -1.40
N ASN A 40 10.28 2.86 -2.27
CA ASN A 40 10.18 3.09 -3.71
C ASN A 40 9.00 2.32 -4.31
N LYS A 41 8.70 1.11 -3.82
CA LYS A 41 7.50 0.36 -4.25
C LYS A 41 6.20 1.06 -3.85
N ILE A 42 6.14 1.63 -2.65
CA ILE A 42 4.97 2.38 -2.19
C ILE A 42 4.78 3.64 -3.05
N ASP A 43 5.85 4.39 -3.32
CA ASP A 43 5.79 5.58 -4.18
C ASP A 43 5.39 5.21 -5.62
N TYR A 44 5.95 4.13 -6.16
CA TYR A 44 5.61 3.65 -7.50
C TYR A 44 4.13 3.23 -7.62
N LEU A 45 3.52 2.67 -6.56
CA LEU A 45 2.08 2.38 -6.57
C LEU A 45 1.20 3.62 -6.72
N ILE A 46 1.65 4.78 -6.23
CA ILE A 46 0.91 6.05 -6.40
C ILE A 46 0.94 6.45 -7.89
N ASP A 47 2.11 6.35 -8.52
CA ASP A 47 2.28 6.66 -9.94
C ASP A 47 1.48 5.69 -10.82
N GLU A 48 1.52 4.38 -10.53
CA GLU A 48 0.73 3.38 -11.24
C GLU A 48 -0.77 3.60 -11.05
N LEU A 49 -1.20 3.96 -9.84
CA LEU A 49 -2.58 4.29 -9.58
C LEU A 49 -3.02 5.52 -10.36
N ASP A 50 -2.22 6.58 -10.43
CA ASP A 50 -2.56 7.76 -11.21
C ASP A 50 -2.75 7.39 -12.70
N ALA A 51 -1.83 6.60 -13.25
CA ALA A 51 -1.87 6.12 -14.63
C ALA A 51 -2.98 5.09 -14.93
N ALA A 52 -3.53 4.41 -13.91
CA ALA A 52 -4.50 3.34 -14.12
C ALA A 52 -5.83 3.84 -14.70
N ASP A 53 -6.25 3.20 -15.79
CA ASP A 53 -7.47 3.48 -16.55
C ASP A 53 -8.41 2.25 -16.69
N THR A 54 -7.98 1.09 -16.18
CA THR A 54 -8.74 -0.16 -16.21
C THR A 54 -8.89 -0.79 -14.82
N PHE A 55 -9.97 -1.56 -14.62
CA PHE A 55 -10.20 -2.31 -13.38
C PHE A 55 -9.15 -3.40 -13.15
N GLU A 56 -8.60 -3.96 -14.23
CA GLU A 56 -7.50 -4.93 -14.16
C GLU A 56 -6.25 -4.30 -13.57
N ALA A 57 -5.84 -3.11 -14.04
CA ALA A 57 -4.74 -2.36 -13.45
C ALA A 57 -4.99 -2.04 -11.96
N LEU A 58 -6.21 -1.63 -11.60
CA LEU A 58 -6.55 -1.43 -10.17
C LEU A 58 -6.43 -2.71 -9.34
N SER A 59 -6.80 -3.86 -9.89
CA SER A 59 -6.66 -5.16 -9.21
C SER A 59 -5.20 -5.53 -8.99
N GLU A 60 -4.33 -5.31 -9.97
CA GLU A 60 -2.88 -5.52 -9.84
C GLU A 60 -2.25 -4.61 -8.77
N ILE A 61 -2.64 -3.33 -8.75
CA ILE A 61 -2.21 -2.36 -7.73
C ILE A 61 -2.66 -2.82 -6.34
N ILE A 62 -3.91 -3.27 -6.19
CA ILE A 62 -4.43 -3.80 -4.91
C ILE A 62 -3.63 -5.02 -4.46
N ASN A 63 -3.35 -5.97 -5.35
CA ASN A 63 -2.59 -7.17 -5.00
C ASN A 63 -1.16 -6.82 -4.57
N THR A 64 -0.52 -5.87 -5.24
CA THR A 64 0.80 -5.38 -4.87
C THR A 64 0.76 -4.64 -3.53
N GLY A 65 -0.24 -3.80 -3.31
CA GLY A 65 -0.48 -3.11 -2.03
C GLY A 65 -0.66 -4.09 -0.86
N LYS A 66 -1.47 -5.14 -1.02
CA LYS A 66 -1.64 -6.21 -0.03
C LYS A 66 -0.34 -6.95 0.28
N ASN A 67 0.51 -7.17 -0.72
CA ASN A 67 1.81 -7.81 -0.51
C ASN A 67 2.73 -6.91 0.33
N ILE A 68 2.79 -5.61 0.03
CA ILE A 68 3.54 -4.64 0.84
C ILE A 68 3.00 -4.58 2.26
N GLU A 69 1.67 -4.55 2.42
CA GLU A 69 1.01 -4.59 3.73
C GLU A 69 1.47 -5.78 4.56
N SER A 70 1.44 -6.99 3.99
CA SER A 70 1.86 -8.22 4.66
C SER A 70 3.35 -8.20 5.06
N GLN A 71 4.19 -7.57 4.24
CA GLN A 71 5.61 -7.37 4.57
C GLN A 71 5.74 -6.41 5.77
N LEU A 72 5.05 -5.27 5.77
CA LEU A 72 5.04 -4.32 6.90
C LEU A 72 4.51 -4.96 8.19
N GLU A 73 3.40 -5.69 8.11
CA GLU A 73 2.81 -6.43 9.23
C GLU A 73 3.79 -7.44 9.83
N SER A 74 4.54 -8.15 8.99
CA SER A 74 5.58 -9.07 9.47
C SER A 74 6.63 -8.35 10.33
N PHE A 75 7.01 -7.12 9.98
CA PHE A 75 7.93 -6.32 10.79
C PHE A 75 7.30 -5.83 12.11
N PHE A 76 6.04 -5.42 12.09
CA PHE A 76 5.32 -5.04 13.31
C PHE A 76 5.23 -6.22 14.30
N ILE A 77 4.89 -7.41 13.79
CA ILE A 77 4.81 -8.64 14.59
C ILE A 77 6.17 -8.98 15.21
N LEU A 78 7.27 -8.85 14.45
CA LEU A 78 8.62 -9.05 14.98
C LEU A 78 8.98 -8.08 16.12
N LYS A 79 8.34 -6.91 16.18
CA LYS A 79 8.47 -5.92 17.25
C LYS A 79 7.43 -6.10 18.36
N GLY A 80 6.59 -7.13 18.30
CA GLY A 80 5.53 -7.40 19.28
C GLY A 80 4.33 -6.46 19.16
N GLN A 81 4.15 -5.81 18.01
CA GLN A 81 3.03 -4.92 17.73
C GLN A 81 2.01 -5.63 16.84
N SER A 82 0.72 -5.37 17.07
CA SER A 82 -0.37 -5.84 16.22
C SER A 82 -0.81 -4.74 15.25
N THR A 83 -1.17 -5.14 14.04
CA THR A 83 -1.72 -4.25 13.00
C THR A 83 -3.19 -4.53 12.74
N ILE A 84 -3.88 -3.54 12.19
CA ILE A 84 -5.23 -3.70 11.64
C ILE A 84 -5.08 -3.74 10.12
N SER A 85 -5.61 -4.77 9.49
CA SER A 85 -5.56 -4.89 8.03
C SER A 85 -6.34 -3.78 7.35
N LEU A 86 -5.82 -3.30 6.23
CA LEU A 86 -6.42 -2.29 5.38
C LEU A 86 -7.64 -2.84 4.65
N THR A 87 -8.65 -1.98 4.48
CA THR A 87 -9.88 -2.32 3.76
C THR A 87 -9.65 -2.11 2.27
N TRP A 88 -9.00 -3.07 1.61
CA TRP A 88 -8.85 -3.05 0.16
C TRP A 88 -10.19 -3.29 -0.54
N PRO A 89 -10.55 -2.49 -1.56
CA PRO A 89 -11.79 -2.72 -2.29
C PRO A 89 -11.74 -4.04 -3.07
N ILE A 90 -12.91 -4.62 -3.29
CA ILE A 90 -13.11 -5.81 -4.12
C ILE A 90 -13.54 -5.33 -5.50
N ILE A 91 -12.80 -5.73 -6.52
CA ILE A 91 -13.01 -5.36 -7.92
C ILE A 91 -13.38 -6.60 -8.72
#